data_AF-A0AAN0MEQ3-F1
#
_entry.id   AF-A0AAN0MEQ3-F1
#
_cell.length_a   1.000
_cell.length_b   1.000
_cell.length_c   1.000
_cell.angle_alpha   90.00
_cell.angle_beta   90.00
_cell.angle_gamma   90.00
#
_symmetry.space_group_name_H-M   'P 1'
#
loop_
_entity.id
_entity.type
_entity.pdbx_description
1 polymer ?
#
loop_
_entity_poly.entity_id
_entity_poly.type
_entity_poly.pdbx_seq_one_letter_code
_entity_poly.pdbx_strand_id
1 'polypeptide(L)'
;MSKTASSVEGYWIEQIGLMRELPAAVTANEPESIHDLRAAGRRLKATIRVYRPLLRPQLAEALLAELDWYNSELGRARDAEVIHEHMAELFADRADAKPLLDELAGEQESLRQEAITILGGDRAAALVDLAGVMVAQPWRRSKARKGKGPTREQIMRRVGWAEQRVGKAWQEVDAHPEGRWAGLHLLRRRAKAARYAYESVAAARSGAAATARYYAELADLLGMVQDAVIVERVLAGRPGELTEYALDEQRRRSQAAEKRVADARKSATASTADSGRLATAPAQPPV
;
A
#
# COMPACT_ATOMS: atom_id res chain seq x y z
N MET A 1 2.16 27.81 0.59
CA MET A 1 3.02 26.62 0.50
C MET A 1 3.48 26.43 -0.95
N SER A 2 4.36 25.48 -1.25
CA SER A 2 4.73 25.19 -2.66
C SER A 2 3.58 24.48 -3.40
N LYS A 3 3.56 24.53 -4.74
CA LYS A 3 2.62 23.73 -5.56
C LYS A 3 2.72 22.24 -5.26
N THR A 4 3.93 21.74 -4.99
CA THR A 4 4.17 20.34 -4.63
C THR A 4 3.57 19.98 -3.26
N ALA A 5 3.58 20.88 -2.29
CA ALA A 5 2.88 20.67 -1.02
C ALA A 5 1.36 20.64 -1.20
N SER A 6 0.81 21.54 -2.02
CA SER A 6 -0.62 21.53 -2.35
C SER A 6 -1.06 20.27 -3.11
N SER A 7 -0.21 19.71 -3.98
CA SER A 7 -0.46 18.40 -4.62
C SER A 7 -0.63 17.29 -3.59
N VAL A 8 0.21 17.27 -2.55
CA VAL A 8 0.12 16.26 -1.48
C VAL A 8 -1.18 16.42 -0.68
N GLU A 9 -1.58 17.66 -0.37
CA GLU A 9 -2.87 17.93 0.28
C GLU A 9 -4.04 17.46 -0.57
N GLY A 10 -4.05 17.77 -1.87
CA GLY A 10 -5.08 17.32 -2.80
C GLY A 10 -5.19 15.80 -2.85
N TYR A 11 -4.06 15.11 -2.90
CA TYR A 11 -4.04 13.64 -2.84
C TYR A 11 -4.63 13.10 -1.53
N TRP A 12 -4.34 13.72 -0.39
CA TRP A 12 -4.96 13.33 0.89
C TRP A 12 -6.45 13.59 0.94
N ILE A 13 -6.90 14.74 0.43
CA ILE A 13 -8.32 15.08 0.34
C ILE A 13 -9.06 14.02 -0.48
N GLU A 14 -8.50 13.61 -1.62
CA GLU A 14 -9.05 12.54 -2.45
C GLU A 14 -9.17 11.21 -1.69
N GLN A 15 -8.11 10.78 -0.99
CA GLN A 15 -8.17 9.52 -0.22
C GLN A 15 -9.17 9.59 0.94
N ILE A 16 -9.30 10.74 1.60
CA ILE A 16 -10.29 10.96 2.67
C ILE A 16 -11.71 10.97 2.09
N GLY A 17 -11.91 11.52 0.89
CA GLY A 17 -13.19 11.46 0.16
C GLY A 17 -13.60 10.01 -0.10
N LEU A 18 -12.69 9.20 -0.65
CA LEU A 18 -12.93 7.76 -0.84
C LEU A 18 -13.26 7.05 0.47
N MET A 19 -12.56 7.38 1.57
CA MET A 19 -12.86 6.80 2.88
C MET A 19 -14.24 7.19 3.44
N ARG A 20 -14.84 8.29 2.97
CA ARG A 20 -16.20 8.72 3.32
C ARG A 20 -17.27 8.07 2.47
N GLU A 21 -16.99 7.87 1.18
CA GLU A 21 -17.98 7.46 0.19
C GLU A 21 -18.11 5.93 0.10
N LEU A 22 -16.97 5.22 0.07
CA LEU A 22 -16.95 3.76 -0.15
C LEU A 22 -17.60 2.91 0.94
N PRO A 23 -17.76 3.31 2.23
CA PRO A 23 -18.53 2.53 3.19
C PRO A 23 -19.96 2.20 2.72
N ALA A 24 -20.59 3.09 1.96
CA ALA A 24 -21.90 2.83 1.35
C ALA A 24 -21.83 1.72 0.29
N ALA A 25 -20.81 1.76 -0.57
CA ALA A 25 -20.55 0.74 -1.59
C ALA A 25 -20.25 -0.64 -0.97
N VAL A 26 -19.49 -0.69 0.14
CA VAL A 26 -19.24 -1.93 0.90
C VAL A 26 -20.54 -2.52 1.44
N THR A 27 -21.40 -1.66 1.99
CA THR A 27 -22.73 -2.07 2.50
C THR A 27 -23.61 -2.61 1.37
N ALA A 28 -23.57 -1.98 0.20
CA ALA A 28 -24.27 -2.40 -1.02
C ALA A 28 -23.65 -3.62 -1.72
N ASN A 29 -22.54 -4.16 -1.19
CA ASN A 29 -21.79 -5.27 -1.79
C ASN A 29 -21.34 -4.98 -3.23
N GLU A 30 -20.91 -3.75 -3.50
CA GLU A 30 -20.34 -3.39 -4.79
C GLU A 30 -18.96 -4.03 -4.98
N PRO A 31 -18.63 -4.53 -6.19
CA PRO A 31 -17.32 -5.11 -6.48
C PRO A 31 -16.18 -4.17 -6.14
N GLU A 32 -15.06 -4.70 -5.64
CA GLU A 32 -13.84 -3.96 -5.28
C GLU A 32 -14.00 -2.87 -4.20
N SER A 33 -15.19 -2.67 -3.64
CA SER A 33 -15.45 -1.59 -2.67
C SER A 33 -14.56 -1.68 -1.42
N ILE A 34 -14.39 -2.88 -0.85
CA ILE A 34 -13.47 -3.11 0.28
C ILE A 34 -12.02 -2.91 -0.13
N HIS A 35 -11.65 -3.38 -1.33
CA HIS A 35 -10.30 -3.20 -1.87
C HIS A 35 -9.95 -1.72 -1.99
N ASP A 36 -10.81 -0.93 -2.62
CA ASP A 36 -10.59 0.50 -2.85
C ASP A 36 -10.59 1.29 -1.54
N LEU A 37 -11.47 0.95 -0.60
CA LEU A 37 -11.52 1.59 0.72
C LEU A 37 -10.24 1.34 1.51
N ARG A 38 -9.76 0.09 1.52
CA ARG A 38 -8.47 -0.28 2.13
C ARG A 38 -7.30 0.36 1.37
N ALA A 39 -7.38 0.48 0.05
CA ALA A 39 -6.34 1.16 -0.74
C ALA A 39 -6.24 2.64 -0.36
N ALA A 40 -7.37 3.35 -0.23
CA ALA A 40 -7.40 4.75 0.21
C ALA A 40 -6.79 4.94 1.61
N GLY A 41 -7.19 4.11 2.58
CA GLY A 41 -6.62 4.13 3.93
C GLY A 41 -5.11 3.85 3.95
N ARG A 42 -4.63 2.89 3.14
CA ARG A 42 -3.20 2.58 3.03
C ARG A 42 -2.39 3.69 2.37
N ARG A 43 -2.93 4.30 1.30
CA ARG A 43 -2.32 5.45 0.60
C ARG A 43 -2.16 6.64 1.56
N LEU A 44 -3.22 6.97 2.31
CA LEU A 44 -3.18 8.01 3.31
C LEU A 44 -2.14 7.71 4.41
N LYS A 45 -2.19 6.52 5.01
CA LYS A 45 -1.23 6.09 6.04
C LYS A 45 0.22 6.16 5.57
N ALA A 46 0.49 5.64 4.37
CA ALA A 46 1.83 5.59 3.82
C ALA A 46 2.38 7.01 3.56
N THR A 47 1.58 7.89 2.97
CA THR A 47 2.00 9.25 2.65
C THR A 47 2.13 10.12 3.90
N ILE A 48 1.22 10.02 4.88
CA ILE A 48 1.38 10.67 6.20
C ILE A 48 2.71 10.24 6.83
N ARG A 49 3.06 8.95 6.78
CA ARG A 49 4.34 8.46 7.30
C ARG A 49 5.56 9.00 6.53
N VAL A 50 5.46 9.17 5.22
CA VAL A 50 6.51 9.77 4.38
C VAL A 50 6.75 11.22 4.80
N TYR A 51 5.68 12.00 5.00
CA TYR A 51 5.77 13.42 5.30
C TYR A 51 5.80 13.76 6.79
N ARG A 52 5.68 12.77 7.69
CA ARG A 52 5.66 12.89 9.17
C ARG A 52 6.59 13.96 9.76
N PRO A 53 7.88 14.11 9.34
CA PRO A 53 8.75 15.15 9.89
C PRO A 53 8.28 16.59 9.63
N LEU A 54 7.43 16.79 8.61
CA LEU A 54 6.87 18.09 8.23
C LEU A 54 5.48 18.34 8.84
N LEU A 55 4.89 17.34 9.51
CA LEU A 55 3.52 17.32 10.02
C LEU A 55 3.49 17.49 11.53
N ARG A 56 2.42 18.09 12.08
CA ARG A 56 2.22 18.20 13.53
C ARG A 56 2.35 16.82 14.19
N PRO A 57 3.27 16.59 15.15
CA PRO A 57 3.66 15.23 15.56
C PRO A 57 2.51 14.51 16.23
N GLN A 58 1.89 15.13 17.24
CA GLN A 58 0.83 14.48 18.01
C GLN A 58 -0.34 14.09 17.10
N LEU A 59 -0.71 14.96 16.18
CA LEU A 59 -1.80 14.69 15.25
C LEU A 59 -1.44 13.64 14.19
N ALA A 60 -0.20 13.67 13.69
CA ALA A 60 0.28 12.65 12.75
C ALA A 60 0.35 11.26 13.42
N GLU A 61 0.82 11.17 14.68
CA GLU A 61 0.85 9.90 15.41
C GLU A 61 -0.56 9.38 15.69
N ALA A 62 -1.47 10.24 16.15
CA ALA A 62 -2.86 9.86 16.40
C ALA A 62 -3.52 9.32 15.13
N LEU A 63 -3.38 10.04 14.01
CA LEU A 63 -3.93 9.60 12.73
C LEU A 63 -3.28 8.31 12.22
N LEU A 64 -1.97 8.14 12.38
CA LEU A 64 -1.28 6.91 11.98
C LEU A 64 -1.73 5.70 12.78
N ALA A 65 -2.01 5.86 14.08
CA ALA A 65 -2.53 4.81 14.94
C ALA A 65 -3.95 4.40 14.52
N GLU A 66 -4.85 5.37 14.30
CA GLU A 66 -6.21 5.07 13.85
C GLU A 66 -6.24 4.45 12.44
N LEU A 67 -5.39 4.92 11.52
CA LEU A 67 -5.23 4.28 10.21
C LEU A 67 -4.60 2.89 10.30
N ASP A 68 -3.79 2.60 11.33
CA ASP A 68 -3.24 1.26 11.53
C ASP A 68 -4.33 0.28 11.95
N TRP A 69 -5.15 0.66 12.93
CA TRP A 69 -6.34 -0.09 13.33
C TRP A 69 -7.28 -0.30 12.13
N TYR A 70 -7.74 0.77 11.50
CA TYR A 70 -8.73 0.71 10.42
C TYR A 70 -8.29 -0.18 9.24
N ASN A 71 -7.04 -0.03 8.80
CA ASN A 71 -6.52 -0.88 7.73
C ASN A 71 -6.36 -2.34 8.17
N SER A 72 -6.06 -2.60 9.45
CA SER A 72 -5.91 -3.97 9.96
C SER A 72 -7.25 -4.69 10.01
N GLU A 73 -8.30 -4.02 10.50
CA GLU A 73 -9.67 -4.54 10.54
C GLU A 73 -10.19 -4.86 9.13
N LEU A 74 -10.14 -3.89 8.21
CA LEU A 74 -10.55 -4.10 6.81
C LEU A 74 -9.65 -5.11 6.08
N GLY A 75 -8.47 -5.40 6.64
CA GLY A 75 -7.56 -6.36 6.07
C GLY A 75 -8.09 -7.77 6.07
N ARG A 76 -8.80 -8.17 7.13
CA ARG A 76 -9.33 -9.53 7.23
C ARG A 76 -10.34 -9.80 6.12
N ALA A 77 -11.27 -8.86 5.90
CA ALA A 77 -12.25 -8.96 4.82
C ALA A 77 -11.59 -8.97 3.43
N ARG A 78 -10.65 -8.05 3.16
CA ARG A 78 -9.97 -8.05 1.85
C ARG A 78 -9.13 -9.31 1.63
N ASP A 79 -8.46 -9.80 2.66
CA ASP A 79 -7.62 -10.99 2.53
C ASP A 79 -8.50 -12.21 2.21
N ALA A 80 -9.72 -12.31 2.78
CA ALA A 80 -10.70 -13.35 2.43
C ALA A 80 -11.26 -13.21 1.02
N GLU A 81 -11.59 -11.99 0.56
CA GLU A 81 -11.98 -11.75 -0.85
C GLU A 81 -10.90 -12.21 -1.82
N VAL A 82 -9.64 -11.80 -1.58
CA VAL A 82 -8.50 -12.18 -2.44
C VAL A 82 -8.28 -13.69 -2.42
N ILE A 83 -8.41 -14.35 -1.28
CA ILE A 83 -8.30 -15.81 -1.18
C ILE A 83 -9.39 -16.49 -2.00
N HIS A 84 -10.64 -16.08 -1.83
CA HIS A 84 -11.76 -16.67 -2.55
C HIS A 84 -11.64 -16.44 -4.07
N GLU A 85 -11.38 -15.19 -4.51
CA GLU A 85 -11.12 -14.83 -5.91
C GLU A 85 -10.00 -15.71 -6.50
N HIS A 86 -8.87 -15.81 -5.80
CA HIS A 86 -7.71 -16.54 -6.28
C HIS A 86 -7.95 -18.05 -6.37
N MET A 87 -8.63 -18.65 -5.38
CA MET A 87 -8.98 -20.08 -5.40
C MET A 87 -10.03 -20.38 -6.47
N ALA A 88 -11.02 -19.49 -6.66
CA ALA A 88 -12.03 -19.64 -7.70
C ALA A 88 -11.40 -19.61 -9.11
N GLU A 89 -10.45 -18.71 -9.34
CA GLU A 89 -9.67 -18.69 -10.59
C GLU A 89 -8.82 -19.95 -10.77
N LEU A 90 -8.14 -20.39 -9.72
CA LEU A 90 -7.25 -21.55 -9.76
C LEU A 90 -7.99 -22.85 -10.02
N PHE A 91 -9.22 -22.97 -9.53
CA PHE A 91 -10.05 -24.16 -9.63
C PHE A 91 -11.24 -24.02 -10.59
N ALA A 92 -11.21 -23.05 -11.51
CA ALA A 92 -12.32 -22.77 -12.43
C ALA A 92 -12.79 -24.02 -13.22
N ASP A 93 -11.86 -24.91 -13.58
CA ASP A 93 -12.13 -26.14 -14.32
C ASP A 93 -12.23 -27.40 -13.42
N ARG A 94 -12.34 -27.23 -12.10
CA ARG A 94 -12.27 -28.32 -11.10
C ARG A 94 -13.56 -28.41 -10.28
N ALA A 95 -14.49 -29.26 -10.74
CA ALA A 95 -15.77 -29.47 -10.05
C ALA A 95 -15.62 -30.02 -8.62
N ASP A 96 -14.55 -30.77 -8.34
CA ASP A 96 -14.21 -31.30 -7.03
C ASP A 96 -13.81 -30.22 -6.01
N ALA A 97 -13.48 -29.01 -6.46
CA ALA A 97 -13.16 -27.87 -5.59
C ALA A 97 -14.40 -27.13 -5.06
N LYS A 98 -15.61 -27.43 -5.56
CA LYS A 98 -16.84 -26.69 -5.20
C LYS A 98 -17.06 -26.58 -3.67
N PRO A 99 -16.91 -27.64 -2.85
CA PRO A 99 -17.11 -27.53 -1.41
C PRO A 99 -16.16 -26.54 -0.73
N LEU A 100 -14.90 -26.49 -1.19
CA LEU A 100 -13.91 -25.52 -0.69
C LEU A 100 -14.29 -24.09 -1.08
N LEU A 101 -14.73 -23.87 -2.31
CA LEU A 101 -15.13 -22.54 -2.78
C LEU A 101 -16.37 -22.03 -2.02
N ASP A 102 -17.35 -22.92 -1.76
CA ASP A 102 -18.53 -22.58 -0.95
C ASP A 102 -18.15 -22.21 0.50
N GLU A 103 -17.19 -22.94 1.10
CA GLU A 103 -16.65 -22.64 2.44
C GLU A 103 -16.00 -21.25 2.48
N LEU A 104 -15.12 -20.95 1.51
CA LEU A 104 -14.42 -19.67 1.40
C LEU A 104 -15.38 -18.51 1.13
N ALA A 105 -16.42 -18.72 0.33
CA ALA A 105 -17.47 -17.72 0.10
C ALA A 105 -18.24 -17.39 1.39
N GLY A 106 -18.52 -18.41 2.21
CA GLY A 106 -19.15 -18.22 3.53
C GLY A 106 -18.26 -17.42 4.50
N GLU A 107 -16.96 -17.73 4.54
CA GLU A 107 -15.99 -16.96 5.34
C GLU A 107 -15.87 -15.51 4.86
N GLN A 108 -15.78 -15.29 3.54
CA GLN A 108 -15.76 -13.98 2.92
C GLN A 108 -16.97 -13.14 3.36
N GLU A 109 -18.19 -13.68 3.26
CA GLU A 109 -19.42 -12.98 3.65
C GLU A 109 -19.43 -12.65 5.14
N SER A 110 -19.01 -13.58 6.01
CA SER A 110 -18.91 -13.34 7.45
C SER A 110 -17.96 -12.17 7.76
N LEU A 111 -16.76 -12.18 7.16
CA LEU A 111 -15.77 -11.12 7.38
C LEU A 111 -16.19 -9.79 6.76
N ARG A 112 -16.97 -9.81 5.67
CA ARG A 112 -17.58 -8.61 5.10
C ARG A 112 -18.57 -7.97 6.09
N GLN A 113 -19.37 -8.77 6.78
CA GLN A 113 -20.29 -8.24 7.80
C GLN A 113 -19.58 -7.69 9.04
N GLU A 114 -18.46 -8.31 9.45
CA GLU A 114 -17.58 -7.72 10.46
C GLU A 114 -17.04 -6.36 10.00
N ALA A 115 -16.58 -6.25 8.74
CA ALA A 115 -16.12 -4.99 8.17
C ALA A 115 -17.23 -3.93 8.15
N ILE A 116 -18.46 -4.27 7.74
CA ILE A 116 -19.61 -3.35 7.76
C ILE A 116 -19.89 -2.84 9.18
N THR A 117 -19.85 -3.74 10.17
CA THR A 117 -20.05 -3.36 11.58
C THR A 117 -18.98 -2.35 12.04
N ILE A 118 -17.73 -2.56 11.65
CA ILE A 118 -16.62 -1.67 11.98
C ILE A 118 -16.78 -0.31 11.28
N LEU A 119 -17.16 -0.31 10.01
CA LEU A 119 -17.39 0.90 9.22
C LEU A 119 -18.56 1.74 9.75
N GLY A 120 -19.59 1.09 10.29
CA GLY A 120 -20.75 1.75 10.90
C GLY A 120 -20.51 2.26 12.33
N GLY A 121 -19.34 1.99 12.92
CA GLY A 121 -19.05 2.36 14.32
C GLY A 121 -18.48 3.77 14.51
N ASP A 122 -18.69 4.33 15.69
CA ASP A 122 -18.24 5.69 16.08
C ASP A 122 -16.73 5.89 15.88
N ARG A 123 -15.93 4.84 16.09
CA ARG A 123 -14.47 4.92 15.91
C ARG A 123 -14.06 5.16 14.46
N ALA A 124 -14.75 4.54 13.49
CA ALA A 124 -14.49 4.76 12.08
C ALA A 124 -14.86 6.19 11.67
N ALA A 125 -15.99 6.70 12.14
CA ALA A 125 -16.40 8.09 11.94
C ALA A 125 -15.37 9.08 12.54
N ALA A 126 -14.93 8.84 13.77
CA ALA A 126 -13.93 9.67 14.45
C ALA A 126 -12.57 9.69 13.71
N LEU A 127 -12.15 8.57 13.11
CA LEU A 127 -10.95 8.52 12.26
C LEU A 127 -11.08 9.45 11.04
N VAL A 128 -12.23 9.41 10.35
CA VAL A 128 -12.47 10.23 9.16
C VAL A 128 -12.50 11.72 9.52
N ASP A 129 -13.07 12.07 10.67
CA ASP A 129 -13.05 13.44 11.19
C ASP A 129 -11.64 13.89 11.55
N LEU A 130 -10.87 13.03 12.24
CA LEU A 130 -9.47 13.28 12.57
C LEU A 130 -8.63 13.52 11.30
N ALA A 131 -8.87 12.73 10.25
CA ALA A 131 -8.22 12.91 8.96
C ALA A 131 -8.57 14.27 8.33
N GLY A 132 -9.84 14.68 8.41
CA GLY A 132 -10.29 16.01 7.98
C GLY A 132 -9.60 17.16 8.74
N VAL A 133 -9.52 17.07 10.07
CA VAL A 133 -8.81 18.04 10.92
C VAL A 133 -7.32 18.10 10.58
N MET A 134 -6.72 16.94 10.26
CA MET A 134 -5.34 16.87 9.85
C MET A 134 -5.10 17.58 8.51
N VAL A 135 -5.91 17.29 7.49
CA VAL A 135 -5.75 17.85 6.14
C VAL A 135 -6.05 19.35 6.07
N ALA A 136 -6.91 19.88 6.95
CA ALA A 136 -7.22 21.31 6.99
C ALA A 136 -6.01 22.19 7.35
N GLN A 137 -5.10 21.68 8.21
CA GLN A 137 -3.85 22.34 8.58
C GLN A 137 -2.72 21.31 8.79
N PRO A 138 -2.22 20.68 7.73
CA PRO A 138 -1.38 19.49 7.88
C PRO A 138 0.03 19.82 8.33
N TRP A 139 0.57 20.92 7.82
CA TRP A 139 1.96 21.28 8.00
C TRP A 139 2.24 21.93 9.36
N ARG A 140 3.40 21.63 9.93
CA ARG A 140 3.93 22.39 11.06
C ARG A 140 4.18 23.84 10.66
N ARG A 141 3.89 24.76 11.59
CA ARG A 141 4.30 26.15 11.48
C ARG A 141 5.82 26.26 11.55
N SER A 142 6.42 26.87 10.53
CA SER A 142 7.85 27.17 10.52
C SER A 142 8.09 28.63 10.92
N LYS A 143 8.80 28.86 12.04
CA LYS A 143 9.22 30.21 12.45
C LYS A 143 10.12 30.85 11.39
N ALA A 144 11.12 30.11 10.91
CA ALA A 144 12.04 30.55 9.85
C ALA A 144 11.32 30.93 8.54
N ARG A 145 10.12 30.40 8.30
CA ARG A 145 9.32 30.69 7.10
C ARG A 145 8.05 31.49 7.40
N LYS A 146 8.00 32.21 8.52
CA LYS A 146 6.86 33.07 8.91
C LYS A 146 5.52 32.33 8.86
N GLY A 147 5.50 31.07 9.31
CA GLY A 147 4.31 30.22 9.32
C GLY A 147 3.94 29.57 7.98
N LYS A 148 4.68 29.81 6.88
CA LYS A 148 4.40 29.19 5.57
C LYS A 148 4.70 27.68 5.59
N GLY A 149 3.88 26.91 4.88
CA GLY A 149 4.07 25.47 4.67
C GLY A 149 5.32 25.12 3.83
N PRO A 150 5.61 23.82 3.62
CA PRO A 150 6.88 23.31 3.10
C PRO A 150 7.29 23.85 1.72
N THR A 151 8.60 23.87 1.45
CA THR A 151 9.15 24.16 0.11
C THR A 151 8.98 22.94 -0.80
N ARG A 152 9.15 23.14 -2.11
CA ARG A 152 9.30 22.03 -3.06
C ARG A 152 10.43 21.10 -2.66
N GLU A 153 11.58 21.65 -2.27
CA GLU A 153 12.76 20.86 -1.86
C GLU A 153 12.47 20.00 -0.63
N GLN A 154 11.80 20.54 0.41
CA GLN A 154 11.44 19.79 1.60
C GLN A 154 10.52 18.60 1.26
N ILE A 155 9.52 18.80 0.38
CA ILE A 155 8.63 17.72 -0.08
C ILE A 155 9.40 16.68 -0.89
N MET A 156 10.19 17.10 -1.87
CA MET A 156 10.95 16.19 -2.72
C MET A 156 12.02 15.40 -1.96
N ARG A 157 12.60 15.98 -0.90
CA ARG A 157 13.51 15.25 0.01
C ARG A 157 12.80 14.09 0.71
N ARG A 158 11.51 14.22 1.03
CA ARG A 158 10.72 13.13 1.62
C ARG A 158 10.36 12.06 0.59
N VAL A 159 10.04 12.45 -0.65
CA VAL A 159 9.83 11.52 -1.77
C VAL A 159 11.12 10.72 -2.04
N GLY A 160 12.26 11.41 -2.17
CA GLY A 160 13.57 10.77 -2.37
C GLY A 160 13.96 9.86 -1.21
N TRP A 161 13.62 10.21 0.03
CA TRP A 161 13.80 9.30 1.17
C TRP A 161 12.99 8.00 1.04
N ALA A 162 11.76 8.06 0.54
CA ALA A 162 10.94 6.87 0.32
C ALA A 162 11.55 5.96 -0.76
N GLU A 163 12.05 6.56 -1.85
CA GLU A 163 12.77 5.86 -2.90
C GLU A 163 14.08 5.23 -2.42
N GLN A 164 14.94 5.98 -1.70
CA GLN A 164 16.21 5.46 -1.18
C GLN A 164 16.01 4.21 -0.31
N ARG A 165 14.88 4.14 0.40
CA ARG A 165 14.51 2.98 1.21
C ARG A 165 14.18 1.73 0.38
N VAL A 166 13.79 1.86 -0.89
CA VAL A 166 13.66 0.75 -1.83
C VAL A 166 15.05 0.24 -2.22
N GLY A 167 15.96 1.15 -2.56
CA GLY A 167 17.35 0.81 -2.90
C GLY A 167 18.06 0.06 -1.78
N LYS A 168 17.94 0.54 -0.54
CA LYS A 168 18.49 -0.16 0.64
C LYS A 168 17.84 -1.52 0.87
N ALA A 169 16.51 -1.58 0.87
CA ALA A 169 15.80 -2.83 1.06
C ALA A 169 16.20 -3.88 0.01
N TRP A 170 16.44 -3.46 -1.25
CA TRP A 170 16.94 -4.34 -2.29
C TRP A 170 18.31 -4.94 -1.97
N GLN A 171 19.27 -4.10 -1.57
CA GLN A 171 20.64 -4.54 -1.26
C GLN A 171 20.68 -5.52 -0.10
N GLU A 172 19.70 -5.42 0.81
CA GLU A 172 19.59 -6.21 2.03
C GLU A 172 18.60 -7.37 1.89
N VAL A 173 17.98 -7.63 0.72
CA VAL A 173 16.94 -8.67 0.56
C VAL A 173 17.45 -10.03 1.01
N ASP A 174 18.58 -10.47 0.46
CA ASP A 174 19.10 -11.82 0.71
C ASP A 174 19.76 -11.93 2.10
N ALA A 175 20.24 -10.81 2.64
CA ALA A 175 20.90 -10.72 3.95
C ALA A 175 19.93 -10.34 5.09
N HIS A 176 18.62 -10.32 4.85
CA HIS A 176 17.64 -9.94 5.87
C HIS A 176 17.69 -10.93 7.05
N PRO A 177 17.68 -10.48 8.32
CA PRO A 177 17.88 -11.36 9.49
C PRO A 177 16.88 -12.51 9.60
N GLU A 178 15.65 -12.27 9.15
CA GLU A 178 14.55 -13.26 9.12
C GLU A 178 14.51 -14.06 7.80
N GLY A 179 15.56 -13.97 6.98
CA GLY A 179 15.68 -14.63 5.69
C GLY A 179 15.08 -13.86 4.52
N ARG A 180 15.35 -14.39 3.32
CA ARG A 180 15.04 -13.76 2.02
C ARG A 180 13.57 -13.37 1.87
N TRP A 181 12.64 -14.21 2.34
CA TRP A 181 11.20 -13.94 2.28
C TRP A 181 10.80 -12.66 3.01
N ALA A 182 11.31 -12.47 4.22
CA ALA A 182 11.10 -11.24 4.98
C ALA A 182 11.73 -10.03 4.28
N GLY A 183 12.90 -10.22 3.66
CA GLY A 183 13.55 -9.21 2.81
C GLY A 183 12.69 -8.79 1.61
N LEU A 184 12.12 -9.74 0.87
CA LEU A 184 11.20 -9.47 -0.24
C LEU A 184 9.92 -8.78 0.24
N HIS A 185 9.36 -9.20 1.38
CA HIS A 185 8.18 -8.57 1.97
C HIS A 185 8.46 -7.11 2.35
N LEU A 186 9.60 -6.87 2.97
CA LEU A 186 10.08 -5.52 3.28
C LEU A 186 10.22 -4.68 2.00
N LEU A 187 10.88 -5.21 0.97
CA LEU A 187 11.08 -4.55 -0.31
C LEU A 187 9.74 -4.17 -0.95
N ARG A 188 8.77 -5.08 -1.01
CA ARG A 188 7.41 -4.82 -1.54
C ARG A 188 6.75 -3.67 -0.80
N ARG A 189 6.83 -3.67 0.53
CA ARG A 189 6.30 -2.59 1.36
C ARG A 189 6.96 -1.24 1.08
N ARG A 190 8.28 -1.22 0.81
CA ARG A 190 9.00 0.01 0.43
C ARG A 190 8.63 0.48 -0.98
N ALA A 191 8.48 -0.44 -1.95
CA ALA A 191 8.04 -0.12 -3.30
C ALA A 191 6.64 0.54 -3.29
N LYS A 192 5.68 0.00 -2.53
CA LYS A 192 4.36 0.63 -2.33
C LYS A 192 4.48 2.04 -1.71
N ALA A 193 5.34 2.22 -0.71
CA ALA A 193 5.55 3.54 -0.11
C ALA A 193 6.15 4.56 -1.10
N ALA A 194 7.09 4.12 -1.96
CA ALA A 194 7.66 4.97 -3.02
C ALA A 194 6.60 5.32 -4.07
N ARG A 195 5.81 4.33 -4.55
CA ARG A 195 4.66 4.54 -5.42
C ARG A 195 3.76 5.66 -4.89
N TYR A 196 3.25 5.53 -3.67
CA TYR A 196 2.32 6.50 -3.10
C TYR A 196 2.95 7.89 -2.88
N ALA A 197 4.26 7.95 -2.56
CA ALA A 197 4.97 9.22 -2.49
C ALA A 197 5.01 9.93 -3.85
N TYR A 198 5.23 9.20 -4.95
CA TYR A 198 5.20 9.75 -6.29
C TYR A 198 3.78 10.10 -6.77
N GLU A 199 2.77 9.29 -6.46
CA GLU A 199 1.36 9.61 -6.72
C GLU A 199 0.98 10.96 -6.08
N SER A 200 1.37 11.18 -4.81
CA SER A 200 1.01 12.39 -4.07
C SER A 200 1.58 13.69 -4.64
N VAL A 201 2.63 13.62 -5.47
CA VAL A 201 3.25 14.78 -6.13
C VAL A 201 2.97 14.85 -7.63
N ALA A 202 2.18 13.91 -8.18
CA ALA A 202 1.95 13.75 -9.61
C ALA A 202 1.35 15.00 -10.27
N ALA A 203 0.41 15.68 -9.60
CA ALA A 203 -0.22 16.90 -10.12
C ALA A 203 0.75 18.09 -10.22
N ALA A 204 1.87 18.07 -9.50
CA ALA A 204 2.84 19.17 -9.46
C ALA A 204 4.23 18.84 -10.00
N ARG A 205 4.47 17.60 -10.45
CA ARG A 205 5.76 17.13 -10.95
C ARG A 205 5.58 16.23 -12.18
N SER A 206 6.04 16.71 -13.32
CA SER A 206 6.13 15.89 -14.53
C SER A 206 6.93 14.61 -14.29
N GLY A 207 6.52 13.52 -14.94
CA GLY A 207 7.15 12.22 -14.79
C GLY A 207 6.79 11.46 -13.50
N ALA A 208 6.32 12.12 -12.44
CA ALA A 208 6.02 11.44 -11.17
C ALA A 208 4.93 10.37 -11.28
N ALA A 209 3.89 10.60 -12.09
CA ALA A 209 2.89 9.56 -12.38
C ALA A 209 3.50 8.35 -13.10
N ALA A 210 4.44 8.56 -14.02
CA ALA A 210 5.15 7.46 -14.69
C ALA A 210 6.02 6.69 -13.71
N THR A 211 6.78 7.40 -12.86
CA THR A 211 7.56 6.77 -11.78
C THR A 211 6.70 5.96 -10.82
N ALA A 212 5.53 6.48 -10.42
CA ALA A 212 4.59 5.75 -9.58
C ALA A 212 4.16 4.42 -10.21
N ARG A 213 3.90 4.40 -11.53
CA ARG A 213 3.56 3.17 -12.26
C ARG A 213 4.68 2.14 -12.27
N TYR A 214 5.95 2.55 -12.39
CA TYR A 214 7.06 1.59 -12.28
C TYR A 214 7.18 0.98 -10.88
N TYR A 215 6.97 1.78 -9.82
CA TYR A 215 6.92 1.23 -8.45
C TYR A 215 5.67 0.38 -8.20
N ALA A 216 4.57 0.63 -8.92
CA ALA A 216 3.40 -0.25 -8.92
C ALA A 216 3.76 -1.62 -9.50
N GLU A 217 4.31 -1.66 -10.71
CA GLU A 217 4.74 -2.89 -11.37
C GLU A 217 5.70 -3.71 -10.50
N LEU A 218 6.70 -3.06 -9.91
CA LEU A 218 7.62 -3.74 -8.98
C LEU A 218 6.88 -4.34 -7.78
N ALA A 219 5.94 -3.60 -7.17
CA ALA A 219 5.19 -4.08 -6.02
C ALA A 219 4.20 -5.22 -6.35
N ASP A 220 3.72 -5.27 -7.59
CA ASP A 220 2.80 -6.29 -8.10
C ASP A 220 3.58 -7.59 -8.38
N LEU A 221 4.73 -7.50 -9.06
CA LEU A 221 5.62 -8.65 -9.27
C LEU A 221 6.12 -9.25 -7.96
N LEU A 222 6.54 -8.42 -7.00
CA LEU A 222 6.91 -8.87 -5.66
C LEU A 222 5.73 -9.49 -4.91
N GLY A 223 4.50 -9.15 -5.29
CA GLY A 223 3.30 -9.79 -4.78
C GLY A 223 3.15 -11.21 -5.27
N MET A 224 3.20 -11.39 -6.59
CA MET A 224 3.11 -12.71 -7.20
C MET A 224 4.17 -13.68 -6.65
N VAL A 225 5.37 -13.19 -6.34
CA VAL A 225 6.42 -13.99 -5.69
C VAL A 225 6.00 -14.46 -4.28
N GLN A 226 5.27 -13.63 -3.53
CA GLN A 226 4.86 -13.86 -2.13
C GLN A 226 3.54 -14.62 -1.98
N ASP A 227 2.68 -14.59 -2.99
CA ASP A 227 1.30 -15.09 -2.88
C ASP A 227 1.26 -16.63 -2.72
N ALA A 228 2.38 -17.35 -2.96
CA ALA A 228 2.52 -18.78 -2.67
C ALA A 228 2.23 -19.16 -1.22
N VAL A 229 2.60 -18.30 -0.27
CA VAL A 229 2.37 -18.55 1.15
C VAL A 229 0.89 -18.52 1.51
N ILE A 230 0.08 -17.72 0.80
CA ILE A 230 -1.36 -17.60 1.06
C ILE A 230 -2.05 -18.91 0.65
N VAL A 231 -1.75 -19.41 -0.55
CA VAL A 231 -2.26 -20.69 -1.05
C VAL A 231 -1.89 -21.84 -0.12
N GLU A 232 -0.62 -21.91 0.29
CA GLU A 232 -0.15 -22.92 1.25
C GLU A 232 -0.91 -22.88 2.57
N ARG A 233 -1.20 -21.69 3.10
CA ARG A 233 -1.96 -21.54 4.35
C ARG A 233 -3.41 -21.98 4.19
N VAL A 234 -4.07 -21.59 3.11
CA VAL A 234 -5.48 -21.93 2.84
C VAL A 234 -5.64 -23.44 2.65
N LEU A 235 -4.67 -24.09 2.02
CA LEU A 235 -4.69 -25.53 1.78
C LEU A 235 -3.99 -26.35 2.88
N ALA A 236 -3.52 -25.70 3.95
CA ALA A 236 -2.84 -26.36 5.05
C ALA A 236 -3.76 -27.40 5.70
N GLY A 237 -3.26 -28.63 5.85
CA GLY A 237 -4.02 -29.74 6.42
C GLY A 237 -5.05 -30.38 5.47
N ARG A 238 -5.12 -29.94 4.21
CA ARG A 238 -5.93 -30.56 3.15
C ARG A 238 -5.02 -31.41 2.24
N PRO A 239 -4.87 -32.73 2.48
CA PRO A 239 -4.12 -33.60 1.57
C PRO A 239 -4.93 -33.85 0.29
N GLY A 240 -4.25 -34.01 -0.84
CA GLY A 240 -4.88 -34.43 -2.11
C GLY A 240 -4.41 -33.66 -3.34
N GLU A 241 -4.88 -34.11 -4.50
CA GLU A 241 -4.49 -33.60 -5.82
C GLU A 241 -4.76 -32.10 -6.02
N LEU A 242 -5.79 -31.55 -5.35
CA LEU A 242 -6.11 -30.11 -5.39
C LEU A 242 -4.98 -29.26 -4.78
N THR A 243 -4.41 -29.72 -3.67
CA THR A 243 -3.32 -29.02 -2.99
C THR A 243 -2.04 -29.09 -3.80
N GLU A 244 -1.69 -30.25 -4.34
CA GLU A 244 -0.50 -30.40 -5.18
C GLU A 244 -0.58 -29.54 -6.44
N TYR A 245 -1.72 -29.56 -7.13
CA TYR A 245 -1.98 -28.74 -8.31
C TYR A 245 -1.82 -27.24 -8.01
N ALA A 246 -2.46 -26.77 -6.93
CA ALA A 246 -2.45 -25.36 -6.56
C ALA A 246 -1.04 -24.86 -6.23
N LEU A 247 -0.26 -25.65 -5.49
CA LEU A 247 1.11 -25.31 -5.15
C LEU A 247 2.03 -25.28 -6.36
N ASP A 248 1.86 -26.21 -7.31
CA ASP A 248 2.65 -26.24 -8.54
C ASP A 248 2.38 -25.04 -9.44
N GLU A 249 1.11 -24.70 -9.66
CA GLU A 249 0.74 -23.53 -10.46
C GLU A 249 1.26 -22.24 -9.82
N GLN A 250 1.15 -22.12 -8.51
CA GLN A 250 1.60 -20.95 -7.79
C GLN A 250 3.13 -20.82 -7.77
N ARG A 251 3.86 -21.95 -7.71
CA ARG A 251 5.32 -21.96 -7.92
C ARG A 251 5.71 -21.46 -9.31
N ARG A 252 5.01 -21.87 -10.37
CA ARG A 252 5.27 -21.40 -11.74
C ARG A 252 5.08 -19.89 -11.85
N ARG A 253 3.97 -19.37 -11.33
CA ARG A 253 3.66 -17.92 -11.33
C ARG A 253 4.72 -17.12 -10.57
N SER A 254 5.12 -17.60 -9.39
CA SER A 254 6.18 -17.00 -8.57
C SER A 254 7.52 -16.95 -9.32
N GLN A 255 7.96 -18.05 -9.93
CA GLN A 255 9.21 -18.10 -10.72
C GLN A 255 9.18 -17.18 -11.94
N ALA A 256 8.03 -17.08 -12.63
CA ALA A 256 7.87 -16.17 -13.78
C ALA A 256 7.95 -14.69 -13.35
N ALA A 257 7.34 -14.34 -12.22
CA ALA A 257 7.40 -13.00 -11.66
C ALA A 257 8.82 -12.65 -11.20
N GLU A 258 9.51 -13.56 -10.52
CA GLU A 258 10.86 -13.36 -9.99
C GLU A 258 11.87 -12.98 -11.09
N LYS A 259 11.78 -13.61 -12.27
CA LYS A 259 12.61 -13.28 -13.44
C LYS A 259 12.46 -11.82 -13.90
N ARG A 260 11.30 -11.20 -13.65
CA ARG A 260 10.97 -9.84 -14.08
C ARG A 260 11.27 -8.77 -13.02
N VAL A 261 11.41 -9.17 -11.75
CA VAL A 261 11.59 -8.23 -10.62
C VAL A 261 12.83 -7.35 -10.80
N ALA A 262 13.94 -7.92 -11.29
CA ALA A 262 15.19 -7.17 -11.49
C ALA A 262 15.04 -6.04 -12.53
N ASP A 263 14.34 -6.31 -13.63
CA ASP A 263 14.14 -5.33 -14.71
C ASP A 263 13.09 -4.28 -14.33
N ALA A 264 12.00 -4.68 -13.66
CA ALA A 264 11.04 -3.73 -13.11
C ALA A 264 11.68 -2.74 -12.13
N ARG A 265 12.62 -3.21 -11.30
CA ARG A 265 13.41 -2.33 -10.43
C ARG A 265 14.27 -1.35 -11.24
N LYS A 266 15.00 -1.82 -12.25
CA LYS A 266 15.84 -0.95 -13.09
C LYS A 266 14.99 0.17 -13.69
N SER A 267 13.83 -0.17 -14.27
CA SER A 267 12.88 0.80 -14.83
C SER A 267 12.42 1.83 -13.79
N ALA A 268 12.06 1.39 -12.57
CA ALA A 268 11.66 2.28 -11.49
C ALA A 268 12.77 3.28 -11.11
N THR A 269 14.02 2.82 -11.02
CA THR A 269 15.17 3.67 -10.64
C THR A 269 15.72 4.54 -11.78
N ALA A 270 15.60 4.10 -13.04
CA ALA A 270 16.05 4.88 -14.19
C ALA A 270 15.12 6.08 -14.44
N SER A 271 13.80 5.87 -14.27
CA SER A 271 12.80 6.93 -14.40
C SER A 271 13.06 8.12 -13.46
N THR A 272 13.61 7.85 -12.27
CA THR A 272 13.89 8.91 -11.29
C THR A 272 15.16 9.68 -11.59
N ALA A 273 16.18 9.01 -12.14
CA ALA A 273 17.39 9.67 -12.64
C ALA A 273 17.09 10.62 -13.82
N ASP A 274 16.24 10.20 -14.75
CA ASP A 274 15.85 11.01 -15.92
C ASP A 274 14.95 12.19 -15.51
N SER A 275 14.08 11.97 -14.53
CA SER A 275 13.26 13.04 -13.90
C SER A 275 14.08 13.95 -12.96
N GLY A 276 15.38 13.72 -12.80
CA GLY A 276 16.15 14.03 -11.60
C GLY A 276 17.50 14.72 -11.81
N ARG A 277 17.68 15.60 -12.80
CA ARG A 277 18.72 16.66 -12.71
C ARG A 277 18.38 17.65 -11.58
N LEU A 278 18.42 17.21 -10.33
CA LEU A 278 18.37 18.03 -9.12
C LEU A 278 19.33 17.43 -8.08
N ALA A 279 20.55 17.96 -8.10
CA ALA A 279 21.59 17.98 -7.07
C ALA A 279 21.53 16.90 -5.97
N THR A 280 22.39 15.90 -6.11
CA THR A 280 22.90 15.08 -5.01
C THR A 280 23.76 15.95 -4.09
N ALA A 281 23.34 16.14 -2.84
CA ALA A 281 24.23 16.49 -1.74
C ALA A 281 24.08 15.41 -0.66
N PRO A 282 25.19 14.90 -0.08
CA PRO A 282 25.14 13.80 0.86
C PRO A 282 24.44 14.23 2.16
N ALA A 283 23.51 13.40 2.63
CA ALA A 283 22.83 13.60 3.90
C ALA A 283 23.78 13.23 5.05
N GLN A 284 24.10 14.21 5.92
CA GLN A 284 24.56 13.90 7.28
C GLN A 284 23.35 13.46 8.13
N PRO A 285 23.52 12.47 9.04
CA PRO A 285 22.45 12.02 9.93
C PRO A 285 22.10 13.12 10.95
N PRO A 286 20.82 13.32 11.31
CA PRO A 286 20.45 14.18 12.43
C PRO A 286 20.77 13.47 13.76
N VAL A 287 21.38 14.21 14.68
CA VAL A 287 21.48 13.89 16.12
C VAL A 287 20.09 13.86 16.74
#